data_AF-A0A1M3PLL1-F1
#
_entry.id   AF-A0A1M3PLL1-F1
#
_cell.length_a   1.000
_cell.length_b   1.000
_cell.length_c   1.000
_cell.angle_alpha   90.00
_cell.angle_beta   90.00
_cell.angle_gamma   90.00
#
_symmetry.space_group_name_H-M   'P 1'
#
loop_
_entity.id
_entity.type
_entity.pdbx_description
1 polymer ?
#
loop_
_entity_poly.entity_id
_entity_poly.type
_entity_poly.pdbx_seq_one_letter_code
_entity_poly.pdbx_strand_id
1 'polypeptide(L)'
;MRESGLDTAIQAAGGVSALARRIGVSQPAISGWKRIPPDRVLAVEAATGIPRTLLRPDLYREAAPQPRPDLDEVSAARADIYALLAALLWRAPDAALLGQLAATPDPAGAGDLAAARAALARAAAATTAEAAAREHFDLLIGVGGGELFPYASYYLTGFLHERPLAELRADLHRLGLVRAEGLAEPEDHIAFVCEVMATLIHGGAGTPEIDDAVFFARHLRPWARAAFRDMERCEAATFYRAVGTLGRVVMEIETAAFELPQ
;
A
#
# COMPACT_ATOMS: atom_id res chain seq x y z
N MET A 1 -31.29 1.11 -32.46
CA MET A 1 -31.31 2.03 -31.32
C MET A 1 -29.88 2.25 -30.88
N ARG A 2 -29.44 3.50 -30.74
CA ARG A 2 -28.09 3.81 -30.24
C ARG A 2 -28.07 3.61 -28.73
N GLU A 3 -26.90 3.28 -28.18
CA GLU A 3 -26.71 3.12 -26.74
C GLU A 3 -26.72 4.48 -26.03
N SER A 4 -27.29 4.55 -24.83
CA SER A 4 -27.50 5.80 -24.08
C SER A 4 -26.19 6.57 -23.85
N GLY A 5 -25.07 5.89 -23.66
CA GLY A 5 -23.75 6.52 -23.46
C GLY A 5 -23.27 7.31 -24.68
N LEU A 6 -23.53 6.82 -25.91
CA LEU A 6 -23.17 7.53 -27.14
C LEU A 6 -24.04 8.78 -27.34
N ASP A 7 -25.35 8.66 -27.11
CA ASP A 7 -26.27 9.79 -27.26
C ASP A 7 -25.97 10.89 -26.24
N THR A 8 -25.64 10.50 -24.99
CA THR A 8 -25.22 11.45 -23.94
C THR A 8 -23.94 12.19 -24.33
N ALA A 9 -22.94 11.48 -24.87
CA ALA A 9 -21.71 12.09 -25.39
C ALA A 9 -21.97 13.08 -26.52
N ILE A 10 -22.86 12.75 -27.46
CA ILE A 10 -23.22 13.63 -28.58
C ILE A 10 -23.90 14.90 -28.06
N GLN A 11 -24.81 14.79 -27.10
CA GLN A 11 -25.49 15.94 -26.51
C GLN A 11 -24.51 16.85 -25.75
N ALA A 12 -23.68 16.27 -24.88
CA ALA A 12 -22.67 17.03 -24.12
C ALA A 12 -21.63 17.72 -25.03
N ALA A 13 -21.32 17.13 -26.19
CA ALA A 13 -20.42 17.73 -27.16
C ALA A 13 -21.05 18.87 -27.99
N GLY A 14 -22.38 19.07 -27.93
CA GLY A 14 -23.10 20.03 -28.77
C GLY A 14 -23.45 19.50 -30.17
N GLY A 15 -23.52 18.18 -30.34
CA GLY A 15 -23.93 17.51 -31.58
C GLY A 15 -22.83 16.66 -32.23
N VAL A 16 -23.22 15.87 -33.22
CA VAL A 16 -22.35 14.84 -33.86
C VAL A 16 -21.11 15.48 -34.48
N SER A 17 -21.26 16.59 -35.22
CA SER A 17 -20.13 17.28 -35.87
C SER A 17 -19.17 17.89 -34.86
N ALA A 18 -19.68 18.38 -33.73
CA ALA A 18 -18.87 18.96 -32.67
C ALA A 18 -18.06 17.87 -31.95
N LEU A 19 -18.67 16.72 -31.65
CA LEU A 19 -17.95 15.57 -31.10
C LEU A 19 -16.87 15.08 -32.07
N ALA A 20 -17.18 14.92 -33.36
CA ALA A 20 -16.24 14.43 -34.37
C ALA A 20 -14.99 15.30 -34.47
N ARG A 21 -15.18 16.63 -34.46
CA ARG A 21 -14.08 17.59 -34.45
C ARG A 21 -13.24 17.50 -33.19
N ARG A 22 -13.86 17.33 -32.01
CA ARG A 22 -13.14 17.27 -30.72
C ARG A 22 -12.29 16.02 -30.55
N ILE A 23 -12.71 14.88 -31.11
CA ILE A 23 -11.99 13.60 -30.98
C ILE A 23 -11.20 13.21 -32.24
N GLY A 24 -11.13 14.10 -33.24
CA GLY A 24 -10.32 13.90 -34.45
C GLY A 24 -10.84 12.79 -35.38
N VAL A 25 -12.16 12.61 -35.51
CA VAL A 25 -12.76 11.64 -36.43
C VAL A 25 -13.77 12.29 -37.37
N SER A 26 -14.13 11.60 -38.45
CA SER A 26 -15.13 12.11 -39.41
C SER A 26 -16.55 12.03 -38.85
N GLN A 27 -17.41 12.98 -39.20
CA GLN A 27 -18.82 13.00 -38.81
C GLN A 27 -19.58 11.72 -39.25
N PRO A 28 -19.33 11.16 -40.45
CA PRO A 28 -19.89 9.87 -40.84
C PRO A 28 -19.46 8.71 -39.94
N ALA A 29 -18.24 8.73 -39.40
CA ALA A 29 -17.76 7.68 -38.49
C ALA A 29 -18.61 7.63 -37.21
N ILE A 30 -18.86 8.77 -36.57
CA ILE A 30 -19.72 8.85 -35.37
C ILE A 30 -21.17 8.48 -35.71
N SER A 31 -21.67 8.93 -36.86
CA SER A 31 -23.03 8.59 -37.29
C SER A 31 -23.24 7.08 -37.46
N GLY A 32 -22.19 6.36 -37.86
CA GLY A 32 -22.19 4.90 -37.98
C GLY A 32 -22.07 4.15 -36.66
N TRP A 33 -21.72 4.82 -35.55
CA TRP A 33 -21.59 4.18 -34.26
C TRP A 33 -22.96 3.82 -33.68
N LYS A 34 -23.09 2.54 -33.29
CA LYS A 34 -24.19 2.08 -32.42
C LYS A 34 -23.86 2.32 -30.94
N ARG A 35 -22.57 2.28 -30.61
CA ARG A 35 -21.93 2.51 -29.31
C ARG A 35 -20.52 3.04 -29.51
N ILE A 36 -19.94 3.69 -28.50
CA ILE A 36 -18.58 4.25 -28.57
C ILE A 36 -17.56 3.09 -28.64
N PRO A 37 -16.68 3.01 -29.66
CA PRO A 37 -15.65 1.98 -29.75
C PRO A 37 -14.72 1.97 -28.52
N PRO A 38 -14.27 0.80 -28.01
CA PRO A 38 -13.46 0.71 -26.79
C PRO A 38 -12.20 1.60 -26.83
N ASP A 39 -11.51 1.64 -27.96
CA ASP A 39 -10.31 2.44 -28.23
C ASP A 39 -10.57 3.96 -28.25
N ARG A 40 -11.84 4.38 -28.33
CA ARG A 40 -12.26 5.79 -28.41
C ARG A 40 -12.89 6.30 -27.12
N VAL A 41 -13.13 5.45 -26.12
CA VAL A 41 -13.81 5.84 -24.89
C VAL A 41 -13.06 6.94 -24.14
N LEU A 42 -11.73 6.81 -24.02
CA LEU A 42 -10.90 7.81 -23.33
C LEU A 42 -10.90 9.17 -24.06
N ALA A 43 -10.87 9.15 -25.39
CA ALA A 43 -10.93 10.38 -26.19
C ALA A 43 -12.29 11.08 -26.06
N VAL A 44 -13.38 10.30 -25.99
CA VAL A 44 -14.74 10.83 -25.78
C VAL A 44 -14.92 11.33 -24.34
N GLU A 45 -14.39 10.63 -23.33
CA GLU A 45 -14.36 11.08 -21.93
C GLU A 45 -13.65 12.43 -21.80
N ALA A 46 -12.44 12.56 -22.35
CA ALA A 46 -11.69 13.81 -22.35
C ALA A 46 -12.42 14.94 -23.11
N ALA A 47 -13.12 14.61 -24.20
CA ALA A 47 -13.85 15.59 -25.00
C ALA A 47 -15.20 16.00 -24.41
N THR A 48 -15.84 15.17 -23.58
CA THR A 48 -17.21 15.43 -23.10
C THR A 48 -17.31 15.66 -21.60
N GLY A 49 -16.29 15.26 -20.85
CA GLY A 49 -16.30 15.25 -19.38
C GLY A 49 -17.20 14.16 -18.79
N ILE A 50 -17.81 13.30 -19.61
CA ILE A 50 -18.66 12.21 -19.14
C ILE A 50 -17.76 11.02 -18.77
N PRO A 51 -17.85 10.49 -17.54
CA PRO A 51 -17.08 9.33 -17.11
C PRO A 51 -17.25 8.13 -18.05
N ARG A 52 -16.16 7.39 -18.30
CA ARG A 52 -16.17 6.16 -19.11
C ARG A 52 -17.17 5.11 -18.62
N THR A 53 -17.46 5.10 -17.32
CA THR A 53 -18.46 4.24 -16.66
C THR A 53 -19.88 4.51 -17.16
N LEU A 54 -20.18 5.74 -17.57
CA LEU A 54 -21.46 6.12 -18.20
C LEU A 54 -21.42 6.02 -19.72
N LEU A 55 -20.24 6.20 -20.34
CA LEU A 55 -20.08 6.10 -21.79
C LEU A 55 -20.15 4.66 -22.32
N ARG A 56 -19.55 3.73 -21.58
CA ARG A 56 -19.52 2.28 -21.87
C ARG A 56 -19.70 1.49 -20.57
N PRO A 57 -20.91 1.49 -19.99
CA PRO A 57 -21.20 0.74 -18.76
C PRO A 57 -21.08 -0.78 -18.93
N ASP A 58 -21.02 -1.28 -20.17
CA ASP A 58 -20.71 -2.68 -20.49
C ASP A 58 -19.22 -3.02 -20.36
N LEU A 59 -18.32 -2.04 -20.56
CA LEU A 59 -16.88 -2.21 -20.37
C LEU A 59 -16.39 -1.75 -19.00
N TYR A 60 -17.02 -0.70 -18.48
CA TYR A 60 -16.61 0.02 -17.29
C TYR A 60 -17.73 0.08 -16.26
N ARG A 61 -18.59 -0.95 -16.20
CA ARG A 61 -19.42 -1.15 -15.00
C ARG A 61 -18.48 -1.03 -13.81
N GLU A 62 -18.84 -0.20 -12.82
CA GLU A 62 -18.14 -0.18 -11.53
C GLU A 62 -17.70 -1.59 -11.24
N ALA A 63 -16.37 -1.81 -11.21
CA ALA A 63 -15.85 -2.93 -10.52
C ALA A 63 -16.27 -2.69 -9.08
N ALA A 64 -17.50 -3.10 -8.74
CA ALA A 64 -17.83 -3.49 -7.38
C ALA A 64 -16.60 -4.28 -6.93
N PRO A 65 -15.96 -3.91 -5.81
CA PRO A 65 -14.78 -4.63 -5.33
C PRO A 65 -15.13 -6.10 -5.44
N GLN A 66 -14.52 -6.78 -6.40
CA GLN A 66 -14.79 -8.19 -6.57
C GLN A 66 -14.34 -8.78 -5.24
N PRO A 67 -15.20 -9.48 -4.49
CA PRO A 67 -14.72 -10.32 -3.41
C PRO A 67 -13.74 -11.26 -4.08
N ARG A 68 -12.44 -11.00 -3.87
CA ARG A 68 -11.38 -11.75 -4.54
C ARG A 68 -11.42 -13.14 -3.92
N PRO A 69 -11.66 -14.18 -4.73
CA PRO A 69 -11.84 -15.52 -4.20
C PRO A 69 -10.49 -15.99 -3.64
N ASP A 70 -10.52 -16.38 -2.37
CA ASP A 70 -9.56 -17.23 -1.65
C ASP A 70 -8.18 -16.64 -1.31
N LEU A 71 -8.13 -15.45 -0.67
CA LEU A 71 -7.04 -15.22 0.27
C LEU A 71 -7.33 -16.10 1.49
N ASP A 72 -6.50 -17.12 1.72
CA ASP A 72 -6.66 -17.94 2.92
C ASP A 72 -6.53 -17.08 4.18
N GLU A 73 -7.09 -17.54 5.30
CA GLU A 73 -7.11 -16.78 6.55
C GLU A 73 -5.70 -16.41 7.05
N VAL A 74 -4.69 -17.22 6.74
CA VAL A 74 -3.29 -16.98 7.13
C VAL A 74 -2.72 -15.83 6.31
N SER A 75 -2.93 -15.83 5.00
CA SER A 75 -2.48 -14.77 4.10
C SER A 75 -3.18 -13.44 4.40
N ALA A 76 -4.48 -13.47 4.73
CA ALA A 76 -5.20 -12.28 5.24
C ALA A 76 -4.56 -11.74 6.53
N ALA A 77 -4.33 -12.61 7.51
CA ALA A 77 -3.71 -12.21 8.76
C ALA A 77 -2.27 -11.66 8.58
N ARG A 78 -1.48 -12.25 7.67
CA ARG A 78 -0.14 -11.74 7.31
C ARG A 78 -0.24 -10.33 6.75
N ALA A 79 -1.15 -10.11 5.80
CA ALA A 79 -1.30 -8.81 5.14
C ALA A 79 -1.78 -7.72 6.12
N ASP A 80 -2.70 -8.04 7.03
CA ASP A 80 -3.17 -7.15 8.09
C ASP A 80 -2.04 -6.71 9.03
N ILE A 81 -1.12 -7.62 9.36
CA ILE A 81 0.03 -7.30 10.20
C ILE A 81 0.97 -6.32 9.49
N TYR A 82 1.26 -6.55 8.21
CA TYR A 82 2.08 -5.61 7.42
C TYR A 82 1.41 -4.24 7.27
N ALA A 83 0.09 -4.21 7.06
CA ALA A 83 -0.67 -2.96 6.99
C ALA A 83 -0.65 -2.21 8.34
N LEU A 84 -0.77 -2.93 9.45
CA LEU A 84 -0.66 -2.35 10.79
C LEU A 84 0.74 -1.75 11.04
N LEU A 85 1.80 -2.47 10.70
CA LEU A 85 3.17 -1.98 10.81
C LEU A 85 3.37 -0.71 9.95
N ALA A 86 2.93 -0.74 8.69
CA ALA A 86 3.00 0.43 7.82
C ALA A 86 2.26 1.64 8.41
N ALA A 87 1.04 1.45 8.90
CA ALA A 87 0.22 2.52 9.48
C ALA A 87 0.90 3.16 10.70
N LEU A 88 1.39 2.35 11.64
CA LEU A 88 2.04 2.83 12.86
C LEU A 88 3.39 3.52 12.58
N LEU A 89 4.09 3.11 11.53
CA LEU A 89 5.40 3.68 11.18
C LEU A 89 5.27 4.95 10.34
N TRP A 90 4.23 5.05 9.52
CA TRP A 90 3.95 6.30 8.80
C TRP A 90 3.48 7.41 9.72
N ARG A 91 2.63 7.09 10.69
CA ARG A 91 1.95 8.09 11.52
C ARG A 91 1.75 7.58 12.93
N ALA A 92 1.93 8.49 13.88
CA ALA A 92 1.57 8.21 15.26
C ALA A 92 0.10 7.79 15.39
N PRO A 93 -0.21 6.75 16.18
CA PRO A 93 -1.58 6.32 16.39
C PRO A 93 -2.37 7.36 17.18
N ASP A 94 -3.60 7.62 16.75
CA ASP A 94 -4.54 8.44 17.51
C ASP A 94 -5.21 7.63 18.64
N ALA A 95 -6.02 8.30 19.45
CA ALA A 95 -6.72 7.65 20.57
C ALA A 95 -7.67 6.54 20.12
N ALA A 96 -8.24 6.63 18.91
CA ALA A 96 -9.14 5.62 18.38
C ALA A 96 -8.37 4.34 18.01
N LEU A 97 -7.25 4.47 17.29
CA LEU A 97 -6.38 3.34 16.94
C LEU A 97 -5.76 2.70 18.19
N LEU A 98 -5.31 3.50 19.16
CA LEU A 98 -4.83 2.98 20.45
C LEU A 98 -5.92 2.19 21.17
N GLY A 99 -7.15 2.71 21.20
CA GLY A 99 -8.30 2.01 21.78
C GLY A 99 -8.61 0.68 21.08
N GLN A 100 -8.54 0.64 19.74
CA GLN A 100 -8.73 -0.59 18.96
C GLN A 100 -7.64 -1.63 19.24
N LEU A 101 -6.37 -1.20 19.32
CA LEU A 101 -5.25 -2.08 19.65
C LEU A 101 -5.37 -2.63 21.07
N ALA A 102 -5.73 -1.79 22.03
CA ALA A 102 -5.94 -2.19 23.42
C ALA A 102 -7.12 -3.16 23.60
N ALA A 103 -8.17 -3.01 22.79
CA ALA A 103 -9.36 -3.86 22.82
C ALA A 103 -9.21 -5.16 22.02
N THR A 104 -8.07 -5.36 21.34
CA THR A 104 -7.82 -6.59 20.60
C THR A 104 -7.78 -7.77 21.58
N PRO A 105 -8.62 -8.81 21.39
CA PRO A 105 -8.61 -9.98 22.26
C PRO A 105 -7.22 -10.59 22.34
N ASP A 106 -6.86 -11.10 23.53
CA ASP A 106 -5.61 -11.84 23.68
C ASP A 106 -5.64 -13.00 22.67
N PRO A 107 -4.69 -13.05 21.71
CA PRO A 107 -4.73 -14.06 20.67
C PRO A 107 -4.77 -15.46 21.29
N ALA A 108 -5.82 -16.22 20.96
CA ALA A 108 -5.91 -17.62 21.35
C ALA A 108 -4.80 -18.39 20.64
N GLY A 109 -3.72 -18.72 21.36
CA GLY A 109 -2.60 -19.47 20.79
C GLY A 109 -1.32 -19.35 21.61
N ALA A 110 -0.45 -20.35 21.46
CA ALA A 110 0.92 -20.31 21.96
C ALA A 110 1.86 -19.88 20.82
N GLY A 111 2.80 -18.97 21.08
CA GLY A 111 3.85 -18.59 20.13
C GLY A 111 4.27 -17.13 20.23
N ASP A 112 5.43 -16.82 19.66
CA ASP A 112 6.06 -15.51 19.79
C ASP A 112 5.23 -14.38 19.17
N LEU A 113 4.51 -14.64 18.06
CA LEU A 113 3.62 -13.66 17.44
C LEU A 113 2.44 -13.29 18.33
N ALA A 114 1.83 -14.29 18.99
CA ALA A 114 0.73 -14.06 19.94
C ALA A 114 1.22 -13.21 21.12
N ALA A 115 2.38 -13.55 21.68
CA ALA A 115 3.00 -12.78 22.76
C ALA A 115 3.34 -11.33 22.35
N ALA A 116 3.86 -11.13 21.14
CA ALA A 116 4.17 -9.80 20.61
C ALA A 116 2.92 -8.94 20.40
N ARG A 117 1.82 -9.52 19.86
CA ARG A 117 0.53 -8.82 19.72
C ARG A 117 -0.06 -8.46 21.09
N ALA A 118 0.00 -9.35 22.06
CA ALA A 118 -0.46 -9.08 23.43
C ALA A 118 0.38 -7.97 24.09
N ALA A 119 1.69 -7.93 23.84
CA ALA A 119 2.55 -6.84 24.31
C ALA A 119 2.20 -5.50 23.67
N LEU A 120 1.90 -5.48 22.37
CA LEU A 120 1.43 -4.27 21.67
C LEU A 120 0.09 -3.78 22.22
N ALA A 121 -0.87 -4.68 22.47
CA ALA A 121 -2.16 -4.33 23.07
C ALA A 121 -1.99 -3.71 24.47
N ARG A 122 -1.13 -4.28 25.32
CA ARG A 122 -0.80 -3.71 26.63
C ARG A 122 -0.11 -2.35 26.53
N ALA A 123 0.82 -2.19 25.59
CA ALA A 123 1.49 -0.92 25.35
C ALA A 123 0.50 0.16 24.88
N ALA A 124 -0.44 -0.21 24.00
CA ALA A 124 -1.51 0.67 23.55
C ALA A 124 -2.42 1.11 24.71
N ALA A 125 -2.75 0.20 25.63
CA ALA A 125 -3.56 0.50 26.82
C ALA A 125 -2.82 1.40 27.84
N ALA A 126 -1.49 1.40 27.82
CA ALA A 126 -0.64 2.13 28.78
C ALA A 126 -0.13 3.48 28.24
N THR A 127 -0.49 3.87 27.02
CA THR A 127 -0.03 5.11 26.39
C THR A 127 -1.19 6.05 26.06
N THR A 128 -0.88 7.29 25.68
CA THR A 128 -1.84 8.26 25.14
C THR A 128 -1.45 8.68 23.73
N ALA A 129 -2.39 9.25 22.98
CA ALA A 129 -2.13 9.72 21.62
C ALA A 129 -1.01 10.79 21.60
N GLU A 130 -0.99 11.68 22.58
CA GLU A 130 0.03 12.73 22.71
C GLU A 130 1.41 12.14 23.01
N ALA A 131 1.47 11.14 23.91
CA ALA A 131 2.71 10.46 24.24
C ALA A 131 3.24 9.68 23.03
N ALA A 132 2.38 8.91 22.35
CA ALA A 132 2.73 8.17 21.14
C ALA A 132 3.14 9.08 19.98
N ALA A 133 2.53 10.27 19.84
CA ALA A 133 2.92 11.26 18.84
C ALA A 133 4.29 11.86 19.12
N ARG A 134 4.59 12.18 20.39
CA ARG A 134 5.92 12.64 20.77
C ARG A 134 6.98 11.57 20.52
N GLU A 135 6.69 10.34 20.94
CA GLU A 135 7.57 9.20 20.73
C GLU A 135 7.83 8.93 19.24
N HIS A 136 6.78 8.94 18.41
CA HIS A 136 6.90 8.79 16.95
C HIS A 136 7.80 9.87 16.35
N PHE A 137 7.60 11.13 16.76
CA PHE A 137 8.42 12.24 16.31
C PHE A 137 9.88 12.05 16.71
N ASP A 138 10.17 11.79 17.98
CA ASP A 138 11.54 11.65 18.49
C ASP A 138 12.26 10.44 17.84
N LEU A 139 11.52 9.36 17.58
CA LEU A 139 12.07 8.13 17.02
C LEU A 139 12.32 8.21 15.51
N LEU A 140 11.38 8.72 14.72
CA LEU A 140 11.37 8.55 13.26
C LEU A 140 11.56 9.85 12.47
N ILE A 141 11.37 11.01 13.09
CA ILE A 141 11.40 12.31 12.40
C ILE A 141 12.55 13.17 12.95
N GLY A 142 12.47 13.52 14.24
CA GLY A 142 13.42 14.35 14.97
C GLY A 142 13.65 15.74 14.37
N VAL A 143 14.54 16.50 14.99
CA VAL A 143 15.07 17.76 14.41
C VAL A 143 16.47 17.46 13.88
N GLY A 144 16.58 17.26 12.56
CA GLY A 144 17.84 16.83 11.92
C GLY A 144 17.98 15.30 11.80
N GLY A 145 16.93 14.54 12.10
CA GLY A 145 16.87 13.08 12.06
C GLY A 145 16.33 12.49 13.36
N GLY A 146 15.49 11.46 13.26
CA GLY A 146 15.04 10.68 14.41
C GLY A 146 16.15 9.82 14.99
N GLU A 147 15.90 9.23 16.17
CA GLU A 147 16.81 8.27 16.78
C GLU A 147 17.06 7.02 15.90
N LEU A 148 16.08 6.67 15.06
CA LEU A 148 16.12 5.57 14.11
C LEU A 148 16.11 6.10 12.66
N PHE A 149 16.90 5.45 11.80
CA PHE A 149 16.95 5.72 10.37
C PHE A 149 16.40 4.51 9.60
N PRO A 150 15.07 4.34 9.51
CA PRO A 150 14.43 3.10 9.08
C PRO A 150 14.42 2.93 7.55
N TYR A 151 15.58 3.05 6.90
CA TYR A 151 15.75 3.01 5.45
C TYR A 151 16.64 1.85 5.02
N ALA A 152 16.23 1.13 3.96
CA ALA A 152 17.02 0.02 3.43
C ALA A 152 18.43 0.47 3.02
N SER A 153 18.54 1.61 2.34
CA SER A 153 19.83 2.19 1.93
C SER A 153 20.75 2.42 3.12
N TYR A 154 20.24 3.02 4.20
CA TYR A 154 21.02 3.27 5.41
C TYR A 154 21.50 1.96 6.06
N TYR A 155 20.61 0.99 6.27
CA TYR A 155 20.97 -0.27 6.92
C TYR A 155 21.93 -1.13 6.09
N LEU A 156 21.84 -1.08 4.77
CA LEU A 156 22.66 -1.92 3.88
C LEU A 156 23.97 -1.28 3.45
N THR A 157 24.06 0.05 3.46
CA THR A 157 25.22 0.78 2.92
C THR A 157 25.83 1.82 3.87
N GLY A 158 25.10 2.19 4.93
CA GLY A 158 25.46 3.28 5.84
C GLY A 158 25.04 4.68 5.35
N PHE A 159 24.46 4.80 4.16
CA PHE A 159 24.07 6.08 3.55
C PHE A 159 22.67 6.02 2.95
N LEU A 160 21.95 7.15 2.97
CA LEU A 160 20.62 7.28 2.36
C LEU A 160 20.74 7.43 0.84
N HIS A 161 19.66 7.07 0.13
CA HIS A 161 19.51 7.26 -1.32
C HIS A 161 20.51 6.48 -2.19
N GLU A 162 21.01 5.37 -1.66
CA GLU A 162 21.95 4.49 -2.34
C GLU A 162 21.26 3.42 -3.22
N ARG A 163 22.08 2.53 -3.77
CA ARG A 163 21.68 1.43 -4.66
C ARG A 163 20.42 0.65 -4.22
N PRO A 164 20.18 0.31 -2.93
CA PRO A 164 18.96 -0.40 -2.53
C PRO A 164 17.66 0.33 -2.91
N LEU A 165 17.64 1.66 -2.80
CA LEU A 165 16.48 2.46 -3.18
C LEU A 165 16.25 2.44 -4.71
N ALA A 166 17.33 2.48 -5.49
CA ALA A 166 17.25 2.40 -6.95
C ALA A 166 16.71 1.04 -7.42
N GLU A 167 17.16 -0.05 -6.78
CA GLU A 167 16.67 -1.41 -7.05
C GLU A 167 15.20 -1.56 -6.68
N LEU A 168 14.78 -1.03 -5.53
CA LEU A 168 13.37 -0.99 -5.13
C LEU A 168 12.50 -0.24 -6.13
N ARG A 169 12.90 0.96 -6.56
CA ARG A 169 12.15 1.74 -7.58
C ARG A 169 12.00 0.99 -8.90
N ALA A 170 13.02 0.25 -9.33
CA ALA A 170 12.96 -0.55 -10.54
C ALA A 170 11.95 -1.71 -10.41
N ASP A 171 11.84 -2.32 -9.23
CA ASP A 171 10.86 -3.38 -8.96
C ASP A 171 9.44 -2.79 -8.81
N LEU A 172 9.26 -1.65 -8.13
CA LEU A 172 7.98 -0.94 -8.05
C LEU A 172 7.43 -0.55 -9.42
N HIS A 173 8.31 -0.10 -10.33
CA HIS A 173 7.92 0.18 -11.71
C HIS A 173 7.38 -1.06 -12.44
N ARG A 174 8.00 -2.24 -12.24
CA ARG A 174 7.51 -3.51 -12.82
C ARG A 174 6.18 -3.95 -12.20
N LEU A 175 5.99 -3.68 -10.91
CA LEU A 175 4.73 -3.92 -10.20
C LEU A 175 3.62 -2.93 -10.57
N GLY A 176 3.93 -1.86 -11.31
CA GLY A 176 2.98 -0.78 -11.60
C GLY A 176 2.61 0.07 -10.38
N LEU A 177 3.41 0.00 -9.31
CA LEU A 177 3.21 0.75 -8.07
C LEU A 177 3.93 2.08 -8.15
N VAL A 178 3.27 3.14 -7.69
CA VAL A 178 3.81 4.49 -7.64
C VAL A 178 3.65 5.05 -6.24
N ARG A 179 4.68 5.77 -5.76
CA ARG A 179 4.60 6.50 -4.50
C ARG A 179 3.54 7.60 -4.62
N ALA A 180 2.72 7.75 -3.59
CA ALA A 180 1.71 8.80 -3.53
C ALA A 180 2.34 10.21 -3.61
N GLU A 181 1.63 11.14 -4.25
CA GLU A 181 2.06 12.54 -4.32
C GLU A 181 2.12 13.17 -2.93
N GLY A 182 3.14 13.99 -2.67
CA GLY A 182 3.31 14.71 -1.41
C GLY A 182 3.98 13.92 -0.27
N LEU A 183 4.31 12.64 -0.47
CA LEU A 183 5.11 11.89 0.49
C LEU A 183 6.58 12.30 0.38
N ALA A 184 7.13 12.86 1.46
CA ALA A 184 8.52 13.32 1.49
C ALA A 184 9.50 12.14 1.53
N GLU A 185 9.17 11.10 2.30
CA GLU A 185 10.08 9.98 2.56
C GLU A 185 10.32 9.11 1.32
N PRO A 186 11.57 8.66 1.10
CA PRO A 186 11.89 7.75 0.00
C PRO A 186 11.20 6.39 0.17
N GLU A 187 11.03 5.69 -0.95
CA GLU A 187 10.32 4.41 -1.03
C GLU A 187 10.99 3.28 -0.24
N ASP A 188 12.27 3.41 0.13
CA ASP A 188 13.00 2.42 0.92
C ASP A 188 12.83 2.59 2.44
N HIS A 189 11.95 3.50 2.87
CA HIS A 189 11.47 3.59 4.23
C HIS A 189 10.71 2.32 4.63
N ILE A 190 10.91 1.82 5.86
CA ILE A 190 10.33 0.55 6.31
C ILE A 190 8.80 0.50 6.23
N ALA A 191 8.13 1.63 6.50
CA ALA A 191 6.68 1.71 6.38
C ALA A 191 6.20 1.51 4.94
N PHE A 192 6.93 2.05 3.96
CA PHE A 192 6.61 1.92 2.55
C PHE A 192 6.72 0.45 2.09
N VAL A 193 7.83 -0.22 2.42
CA VAL A 193 8.02 -1.62 2.04
C VAL A 193 7.03 -2.55 2.75
N CYS A 194 6.62 -2.25 3.99
CA CYS A 194 5.51 -2.96 4.64
C CYS A 194 4.18 -2.76 3.92
N GLU A 195 3.86 -1.55 3.46
CA GLU A 195 2.64 -1.25 2.70
C GLU A 195 2.61 -2.00 1.35
N VAL A 196 3.77 -2.08 0.67
CA VAL A 196 3.90 -2.86 -0.57
C VAL A 196 3.70 -4.34 -0.29
N MET A 197 4.29 -4.90 0.78
CA MET A 197 4.04 -6.29 1.16
C MET A 197 2.56 -6.57 1.43
N ALA A 198 1.89 -5.72 2.21
CA ALA A 198 0.46 -5.86 2.44
C ALA A 198 -0.33 -5.86 1.11
N THR A 199 0.05 -4.99 0.17
CA THR A 199 -0.57 -4.92 -1.15
C THR A 199 -0.35 -6.18 -1.99
N LEU A 200 0.88 -6.72 -1.99
CA LEU A 200 1.23 -7.94 -2.70
C LEU A 200 0.49 -9.16 -2.13
N ILE A 201 0.45 -9.31 -0.80
CA ILE A 201 -0.25 -10.44 -0.16
C ILE A 201 -1.75 -10.36 -0.41
N HIS A 202 -2.36 -9.18 -0.34
CA HIS A 202 -3.78 -9.01 -0.72
C HIS A 202 -4.04 -9.28 -2.22
N GLY A 203 -3.01 -9.53 -3.03
CA GLY A 203 -3.10 -9.68 -4.48
C GLY A 203 -3.49 -8.38 -5.19
N GLY A 204 -3.29 -7.23 -4.54
CA GLY A 204 -3.57 -5.89 -5.08
C GLY A 204 -2.52 -5.42 -6.09
N ALA A 205 -1.37 -6.09 -6.13
CA ALA A 205 -0.29 -5.96 -7.09
C ALA A 205 0.44 -7.30 -7.20
N GLY A 206 1.39 -7.40 -8.14
CA GLY A 206 2.22 -8.59 -8.31
C GLY A 206 2.41 -8.93 -9.79
N THR A 207 3.57 -9.47 -10.13
CA THR A 207 3.84 -10.06 -11.45
C THR A 207 4.38 -11.48 -11.26
N PRO A 208 4.38 -12.35 -12.29
CA PRO A 208 4.99 -13.68 -12.19
C PRO A 208 6.45 -13.66 -11.72
N GLU A 209 7.15 -12.54 -11.90
CA GLU A 209 8.55 -12.35 -11.52
C GLU A 209 8.73 -11.73 -10.12
N ILE A 210 7.70 -11.06 -9.58
CA ILE A 210 7.75 -10.35 -8.30
C ILE A 210 6.43 -10.58 -7.56
N ASP A 211 6.40 -11.65 -6.76
CA ASP A 211 5.37 -11.92 -5.75
C ASP A 211 5.81 -11.42 -4.35
N ASP A 212 5.02 -11.70 -3.32
CA ASP A 212 5.33 -11.32 -1.94
C ASP A 212 6.61 -12.00 -1.42
N ALA A 213 6.86 -13.26 -1.77
CA ALA A 213 8.05 -14.00 -1.38
C ALA A 213 9.34 -13.39 -1.97
N VAL A 214 9.34 -13.12 -3.28
CA VAL A 214 10.46 -12.49 -3.98
C VAL A 214 10.67 -11.07 -3.48
N PHE A 215 9.60 -10.29 -3.26
CA PHE A 215 9.71 -8.94 -2.73
C PHE A 215 10.30 -8.96 -1.31
N PHE A 216 9.79 -9.80 -0.42
CA PHE A 216 10.32 -9.95 0.94
C PHE A 216 11.80 -10.29 0.94
N ALA A 217 12.20 -11.30 0.15
CA ALA A 217 13.57 -11.79 0.09
C ALA A 217 14.57 -10.71 -0.36
N ARG A 218 14.14 -9.79 -1.24
CA ARG A 218 14.97 -8.73 -1.82
C ARG A 218 14.94 -7.44 -1.00
N HIS A 219 13.77 -7.02 -0.54
CA HIS A 219 13.54 -5.66 -0.03
C HIS A 219 13.25 -5.56 1.47
N LEU A 220 13.08 -6.68 2.19
CA LEU A 220 12.86 -6.69 3.64
C LEU A 220 13.88 -7.55 4.38
N ARG A 221 14.00 -8.83 3.99
CA ARG A 221 14.84 -9.83 4.68
C ARG A 221 16.27 -9.35 4.99
N PRO A 222 16.98 -8.62 4.09
CA PRO A 222 18.36 -8.23 4.34
C PRO A 222 18.58 -7.27 5.52
N TRP A 223 17.55 -6.53 5.95
CA TRP A 223 17.74 -5.41 6.87
C TRP A 223 16.59 -5.16 7.86
N ALA A 224 15.34 -5.47 7.51
CA ALA A 224 14.16 -5.07 8.29
C ALA A 224 14.17 -5.62 9.72
N ARG A 225 14.65 -6.87 9.91
CA ARG A 225 14.81 -7.45 11.26
C ARG A 225 15.76 -6.63 12.13
N ALA A 226 16.88 -6.15 11.55
CA ALA A 226 17.82 -5.31 12.28
C ALA A 226 17.20 -3.96 12.62
N ALA A 227 16.45 -3.36 11.69
CA ALA A 227 15.73 -2.11 11.92
C ALA A 227 14.73 -2.20 13.09
N PHE A 228 13.91 -3.25 13.12
CA PHE A 228 12.97 -3.47 14.23
C PHE A 228 13.67 -3.79 15.55
N ARG A 229 14.79 -4.53 15.54
CA ARG A 229 15.60 -4.76 16.74
C ARG A 229 16.23 -3.47 17.28
N ASP A 230 16.66 -2.58 16.40
CA ASP A 230 17.27 -1.31 16.83
C ASP A 230 16.18 -0.36 17.36
N MET A 231 14.98 -0.37 16.78
CA MET A 231 13.79 0.30 17.33
C MET A 231 13.47 -0.14 18.76
N GLU A 232 13.60 -1.44 19.07
CA GLU A 232 13.43 -1.95 20.44
C GLU A 232 14.46 -1.37 21.42
N ARG A 233 15.58 -0.83 20.94
CA ARG A 233 16.70 -0.35 21.77
C ARG A 233 16.74 1.16 21.89
N CYS A 234 16.01 1.88 21.05
CA CYS A 234 15.91 3.33 21.12
C CYS A 234 15.46 3.78 22.53
N GLU A 235 16.08 4.84 23.03
CA GLU A 235 15.81 5.45 24.33
C GLU A 235 14.40 6.05 24.36
N ALA A 236 13.97 6.68 23.26
CA ALA A 236 12.61 7.21 23.15
C ALA A 236 11.53 6.11 23.16
N ALA A 237 11.89 4.87 22.77
CA ALA A 237 10.92 3.81 22.53
C ALA A 237 10.28 3.27 23.83
N THR A 238 9.01 3.59 24.03
CA THR A 238 8.10 3.07 25.06
C THR A 238 6.98 2.24 24.40
N PHE A 239 6.06 2.88 23.65
CA PHE A 239 5.05 2.18 22.85
C PHE A 239 5.65 1.51 21.62
N TYR A 240 6.53 2.20 20.89
CA TYR A 240 7.20 1.69 19.69
C TYR A 240 8.19 0.56 20.00
N ARG A 241 8.57 0.34 21.26
CA ARG A 241 9.31 -0.88 21.64
C ARG A 241 8.49 -2.13 21.39
N ALA A 242 7.17 -2.08 21.61
CA ALA A 242 6.26 -3.18 21.29
C ALA A 242 6.04 -3.31 19.77
N VAL A 243 6.02 -2.19 19.03
CA VAL A 243 5.98 -2.20 17.56
C VAL A 243 7.24 -2.84 16.98
N GLY A 244 8.42 -2.48 17.51
CA GLY A 244 9.70 -3.11 17.19
C GLY A 244 9.68 -4.61 17.45
N THR A 245 9.18 -5.02 18.62
CA THR A 245 9.04 -6.45 18.97
C THR A 245 8.15 -7.20 17.98
N LEU A 246 6.97 -6.64 17.64
CA LEU A 246 6.08 -7.24 16.66
C LEU A 246 6.77 -7.36 15.29
N GLY A 247 7.35 -6.27 14.79
CA GLY A 247 8.03 -6.26 13.50
C GLY A 247 9.18 -7.27 13.44
N ARG A 248 10.03 -7.34 14.46
CA ARG A 248 11.14 -8.30 14.53
C ARG A 248 10.65 -9.75 14.49
N VAL A 249 9.63 -10.08 15.28
CA VAL A 249 9.05 -11.43 15.32
C VAL A 249 8.42 -11.80 13.97
N VAL A 250 7.72 -10.86 13.32
CA VAL A 250 7.16 -11.09 11.98
C VAL A 250 8.27 -11.36 10.97
N MET A 251 9.36 -10.59 10.98
CA MET A 251 10.50 -10.83 10.08
C MET A 251 11.15 -12.21 10.31
N GLU A 252 11.22 -12.67 11.56
CA GLU A 252 11.74 -14.00 11.90
C GLU A 252 10.83 -15.12 11.39
N ILE A 253 9.51 -14.99 11.58
CA ILE A 253 8.52 -15.96 11.09
C ILE A 253 8.51 -16.02 9.57
N GLU A 254 8.49 -14.86 8.90
CA GLU A 254 8.48 -14.78 7.42
C GLU A 254 9.76 -15.37 6.82
N THR A 255 10.92 -15.10 7.43
CA THR A 255 12.19 -15.71 7.00
C THR A 255 12.12 -17.23 7.09
N ALA A 256 11.66 -17.77 8.22
CA ALA A 256 11.52 -19.21 8.39
C ALA A 256 10.49 -19.81 7.42
N ALA A 257 9.36 -19.14 7.20
CA ALA A 257 8.30 -19.62 6.32
C ALA A 257 8.75 -19.72 4.86
N PHE A 258 9.50 -18.73 4.35
CA PHE A 258 10.01 -18.74 2.97
C PHE A 258 11.24 -19.63 2.75
N GLU A 259 11.88 -20.12 3.81
CA GLU A 259 12.97 -21.10 3.72
C GLU A 259 12.49 -22.56 3.69
N LEU A 260 11.23 -22.82 4.08
CA LEU A 260 10.65 -24.15 4.00
C LEU A 260 10.37 -24.53 2.53
N PRO A 261 10.66 -25.78 2.11
CA PRO A 261 10.26 -26.26 0.79
C PRO A 261 8.73 -26.18 0.66
N GLN A 262 8.25 -25.53 -0.40
CA GLN A 262 6.83 -25.47 -0.79
C GLN A 262 6.43 -26.75 -1.54
#